data_AF-A0A4Y1QND6-F1
#
_entry.id   AF-A0A4Y1QND6-F1
#
_cell.length_a   1.000
_cell.length_b   1.000
_cell.length_c   1.000
_cell.angle_alpha   90.00
_cell.angle_beta   90.00
_cell.angle_gamma   90.00
#
_symmetry.space_group_name_H-M   'P 1'
#
loop_
_entity.id
_entity.type
_entity.pdbx_description
1 polymer ?
#
loop_
_entity_poly.entity_id
_entity_poly.type
_entity_poly.pdbx_seq_one_letter_code
_entity_poly.pdbx_strand_id
1 'polypeptide(L)'
;MNSGIVSALASNCTPNNLDLKLVRQHSKMATTSRSLYRTLRLRSFSTSTKPSHHNSHQQNHQYTDPNSFIGCWEAPKDPKEAEAKLAQLRRDYAKQVKEVRKEYIQEVELMRLEKLRKEEARKEALRLQNEERKRLKAEAAKVRAQQREVAEQEFRQTLLKERAEKLENWKMKEKMREEKKKEKNELLRRQSSLWINEPELEKKILEAIVDTTPL
;
A
#
# COMPACT_ATOMS: atom_id res chain seq x y z
N MET A 1 9.27 10.83 -71.73
CA MET A 1 8.74 9.83 -70.79
C MET A 1 8.06 10.55 -69.65
N ASN A 2 6.73 10.45 -69.62
CA ASN A 2 5.77 10.58 -68.51
C ASN A 2 6.41 10.71 -67.12
N SER A 3 6.27 11.85 -66.43
CA SER A 3 5.14 12.28 -65.58
C SER A 3 4.99 11.44 -64.30
N GLY A 4 5.03 12.10 -63.13
CA GLY A 4 4.72 11.46 -61.85
C GLY A 4 5.24 12.17 -60.61
N ILE A 5 5.02 13.47 -60.48
CA ILE A 5 5.11 14.17 -59.18
C ILE A 5 3.86 13.78 -58.38
N VAL A 6 4.05 13.14 -57.22
CA VAL A 6 2.95 12.91 -56.27
C VAL A 6 3.19 13.78 -55.04
N SER A 7 2.37 14.82 -54.96
CA SER A 7 2.11 15.64 -53.80
C SER A 7 1.41 14.82 -52.71
N ALA A 8 1.84 14.97 -51.45
CA ALA A 8 1.02 14.66 -50.29
C ALA A 8 0.79 15.94 -49.48
N LEU A 9 -0.44 16.43 -49.56
CA LEU A 9 -1.04 17.49 -48.77
C LEU A 9 -1.40 16.95 -47.38
N ALA A 10 -1.00 17.66 -46.32
CA ALA A 10 -1.67 17.65 -45.01
C ALA A 10 -1.45 19.04 -44.39
N SER A 11 -2.28 20.03 -44.74
CA SER A 11 -3.48 20.45 -44.01
C SER A 11 -3.25 20.74 -42.52
N ASN A 12 -3.11 22.04 -42.26
CA ASN A 12 -3.13 22.72 -40.97
C ASN A 12 -4.45 22.48 -40.21
N CYS A 13 -4.40 22.39 -38.88
CA CYS A 13 -5.17 23.26 -37.97
C CYS A 13 -4.97 22.88 -36.49
N THR A 14 -4.63 23.88 -35.70
CA THR A 14 -4.55 23.94 -34.22
C THR A 14 -5.87 23.61 -33.53
N PRO A 15 -5.85 23.31 -32.22
CA PRO A 15 -6.41 24.33 -31.31
C PRO A 15 -5.72 24.47 -29.93
N ASN A 16 -5.53 25.73 -29.55
CA ASN A 16 -5.97 26.38 -28.30
C ASN A 16 -5.87 25.62 -26.96
N ASN A 17 -4.85 26.01 -26.18
CA ASN A 17 -4.95 26.72 -24.90
C ASN A 17 -6.29 26.61 -24.12
N LEU A 18 -6.30 25.83 -23.04
CA LEU A 18 -7.16 26.07 -21.86
C LEU A 18 -6.44 25.61 -20.58
N ASP A 19 -5.80 26.59 -19.94
CA ASP A 19 -5.46 26.64 -18.51
C ASP A 19 -6.77 26.62 -17.69
N LEU A 20 -7.03 25.53 -16.98
CA LEU A 20 -8.15 25.42 -16.03
C LEU A 20 -7.62 25.03 -14.65
N LYS A 21 -7.24 26.07 -13.93
CA LYS A 21 -7.05 26.11 -12.48
C LYS A 21 -8.32 25.63 -11.77
N LEU A 22 -8.25 24.47 -11.11
CA LEU A 22 -9.32 24.04 -10.20
C LEU A 22 -9.16 24.76 -8.85
N VAL A 23 -10.01 25.75 -8.65
CA VAL A 23 -10.22 26.50 -7.41
C VAL A 23 -10.83 25.57 -6.36
N ARG A 24 -10.07 25.20 -5.33
CA ARG A 24 -10.62 24.58 -4.12
C ARG A 24 -10.83 25.65 -3.05
N GLN A 25 -12.06 26.14 -2.96
CA GLN A 25 -12.50 27.02 -1.88
C GLN A 25 -12.48 26.26 -0.55
N HIS A 26 -11.71 26.75 0.43
CA HIS A 26 -11.92 26.42 1.83
C HIS A 26 -12.38 27.68 2.55
N SER A 27 -13.53 27.52 3.21
CA SER A 27 -14.17 28.44 4.13
C SER A 27 -13.16 28.99 5.17
N LYS A 28 -13.22 30.31 5.38
CA LYS A 28 -12.54 31.02 6.47
C LYS A 28 -13.56 31.31 7.57
N MET A 29 -13.07 31.31 8.81
CA MET A 29 -13.52 31.97 10.07
C MET A 29 -13.43 30.94 11.21
N ALA A 30 -12.88 31.19 12.41
CA ALA A 30 -12.11 32.29 12.96
C ALA A 30 -11.38 31.77 14.25
N THR A 31 -10.19 32.33 14.47
CA THR A 31 -9.49 32.64 15.73
C THR A 31 -9.85 31.89 17.02
N THR A 32 -8.90 31.08 17.52
CA THR A 32 -8.61 31.00 18.96
C THR A 32 -7.10 31.09 19.18
N SER A 33 -6.72 32.03 20.04
CA SER A 33 -5.34 32.35 20.41
C SER A 33 -4.82 31.42 21.51
N ARG A 34 -3.48 31.38 21.61
CA ARG A 34 -2.63 30.86 22.72
C ARG A 34 -2.26 29.38 22.63
N SER A 35 -1.05 29.10 22.18
CA SER A 35 0.10 29.05 23.10
C SER A 35 1.33 28.50 22.37
N LEU A 36 2.36 29.33 22.22
CA LEU A 36 3.64 28.94 21.64
C LEU A 36 4.57 28.39 22.72
N TYR A 37 4.33 27.18 23.20
CA TYR A 37 5.40 26.40 23.85
C TYR A 37 6.13 25.59 22.77
N ARG A 38 7.25 26.17 22.40
CA ARG A 38 8.38 25.62 21.68
C ARG A 38 8.83 24.28 22.30
N THR A 39 8.29 23.16 21.84
CA THR A 39 8.95 21.86 22.00
C THR A 39 9.80 21.59 20.76
N LEU A 40 11.07 22.00 20.82
CA LEU A 40 12.12 21.53 19.94
C LEU A 40 12.29 20.03 20.17
N ARG A 41 11.52 19.19 19.47
CA ARG A 41 11.91 17.79 19.27
C ARG A 41 13.09 17.81 18.31
N LEU A 42 14.29 17.79 18.87
CA LEU A 42 15.51 17.39 18.18
C LEU A 42 15.23 16.04 17.50
N ARG A 43 14.99 16.09 16.20
CA ARG A 43 14.96 14.92 15.34
C ARG A 43 16.41 14.46 15.23
N SER A 44 16.83 13.60 16.15
CA SER A 44 18.11 12.91 16.04
C SER A 44 18.08 12.09 14.76
N PHE A 45 18.75 12.56 13.72
CA PHE A 45 19.12 11.75 12.57
C PHE A 45 20.24 10.82 13.00
N SER A 46 19.92 9.85 13.84
CA SER A 46 20.78 8.70 14.07
C SER A 46 20.64 7.82 12.84
N THR A 47 21.47 8.06 11.83
CA THR A 47 21.81 7.02 10.87
C THR A 47 22.42 5.88 11.69
N SER A 48 21.62 4.87 12.00
CA SER A 48 22.16 3.58 12.43
C SER A 48 22.97 3.04 11.27
N THR A 49 24.23 3.46 11.17
CA THR A 49 25.23 2.77 10.39
C THR A 49 25.26 1.37 10.95
N LYS A 50 24.68 0.41 10.20
CA LYS A 50 24.90 -1.01 10.48
C LYS A 50 26.40 -1.15 10.72
N PRO A 51 26.84 -1.81 11.80
CA PRO A 51 28.26 -1.89 12.11
C PRO A 51 28.96 -2.40 10.86
N SER A 52 29.69 -1.49 10.21
CA SER A 52 30.55 -1.83 9.08
C SER A 52 31.44 -2.92 9.60
N HIS A 53 31.42 -4.06 8.90
CA HIS A 53 32.12 -5.30 9.21
C HIS A 53 33.48 -4.96 9.85
N HIS A 54 33.51 -4.89 11.18
CA HIS A 54 34.69 -4.40 11.88
C HIS A 54 35.73 -5.47 11.63
N ASN A 55 36.75 -5.11 10.87
CA ASN A 55 37.80 -6.04 10.48
C ASN A 55 38.50 -6.43 11.78
N SER A 56 38.13 -7.57 12.37
CA SER A 56 38.59 -8.02 13.69
C SER A 56 40.04 -8.50 13.66
N HIS A 57 40.89 -7.88 12.83
CA HIS A 57 42.32 -8.15 12.80
C HIS A 57 42.94 -7.93 14.18
N GLN A 58 42.44 -6.94 14.94
CA GLN A 58 42.91 -6.70 16.31
C GLN A 58 42.64 -7.85 17.29
N GLN A 59 41.62 -8.67 17.08
CA GLN A 59 41.25 -9.76 17.99
C GLN A 59 42.06 -11.04 17.74
N ASN A 60 42.72 -11.16 16.58
CA ASN A 60 43.49 -12.34 16.19
C ASN A 60 45.01 -12.08 16.18
N HIS A 61 45.48 -10.95 16.70
CA HIS A 61 46.91 -10.72 16.86
C HIS A 61 47.42 -11.49 18.07
N GLN A 62 47.99 -12.67 17.84
CA GLN A 62 48.90 -13.27 18.80
C GLN A 62 50.27 -12.59 18.67
N TYR A 63 50.72 -11.96 19.75
CA TYR A 63 52.09 -11.48 19.84
C TYR A 63 53.01 -12.70 19.86
N THR A 64 53.94 -12.76 18.89
CA THR A 64 54.97 -13.80 18.90
C THR A 64 55.92 -13.57 20.06
N ASP A 65 56.46 -14.67 20.59
CA ASP A 65 57.48 -14.61 21.64
C ASP A 65 58.69 -13.74 21.21
N PRO A 66 59.36 -13.06 22.17
CA PRO A 66 60.55 -12.26 21.88
C PRO A 66 61.58 -13.08 21.09
N ASN A 67 61.98 -12.58 19.92
CA ASN A 67 62.92 -13.27 19.07
C ASN A 67 64.34 -13.20 19.64
N SER A 68 64.87 -14.34 20.10
CA SER A 68 66.21 -14.48 20.68
C SER A 68 67.36 -14.21 19.70
N PHE A 69 67.07 -14.14 18.39
CA PHE A 69 68.06 -13.87 17.35
C PHE A 69 68.44 -12.38 17.26
N ILE A 70 67.58 -11.48 17.75
CA ILE A 70 67.79 -10.03 17.68
C ILE A 70 68.82 -9.65 18.74
N GLY A 71 70.11 -9.64 18.36
CA GLY A 71 71.21 -9.24 19.23
C GLY A 71 72.33 -10.26 19.40
N CYS A 72 72.20 -11.48 18.85
CA CYS A 72 73.22 -12.52 18.93
C CYS A 72 74.27 -12.46 17.79
N TRP A 73 74.39 -11.33 17.09
CA TRP A 73 75.32 -11.19 15.97
C TRP A 73 76.72 -10.82 16.46
N GLU A 74 77.64 -11.78 16.39
CA GLU A 74 79.06 -11.54 16.62
C GLU A 74 79.77 -11.28 15.27
N ALA A 75 80.49 -10.17 15.18
CA ALA A 75 81.23 -9.79 13.97
C ALA A 75 82.38 -10.79 13.72
N PRO A 76 82.38 -11.53 12.59
CA PRO A 76 83.48 -12.42 12.25
C PRO A 76 84.78 -11.63 12.02
N LYS A 77 85.93 -12.17 12.48
CA LYS A 77 87.24 -11.51 12.36
C LYS A 77 87.77 -11.48 10.92
N ASP A 78 87.44 -12.49 10.12
CA ASP A 78 87.90 -12.61 8.74
C ASP A 78 86.87 -12.08 7.72
N PRO A 79 87.29 -11.22 6.76
CA PRO A 79 86.35 -10.52 5.87
C PRO A 79 85.61 -11.47 4.92
N LYS A 80 86.27 -12.54 4.46
CA LYS A 80 85.69 -13.54 3.54
C LYS A 80 84.61 -14.38 4.23
N GLU A 81 84.78 -14.67 5.52
CA GLU A 81 83.79 -15.40 6.31
C GLU A 81 82.56 -14.54 6.63
N ALA A 82 82.77 -13.25 6.90
CA ALA A 82 81.69 -12.29 7.10
C ALA A 82 80.80 -12.18 5.85
N GLU A 83 81.40 -12.12 4.66
CA GLU A 83 80.67 -12.09 3.40
C GLU A 83 79.85 -13.37 3.18
N ALA A 84 80.44 -14.55 3.42
CA ALA A 84 79.75 -15.83 3.28
C ALA A 84 78.56 -15.97 4.24
N LYS A 85 78.73 -15.58 5.52
CA LYS A 85 77.65 -15.58 6.53
C LYS A 85 76.54 -14.60 6.14
N LEU A 86 76.88 -13.41 5.65
CA LEU A 86 75.89 -12.43 5.18
C LEU A 86 75.12 -12.92 3.95
N ALA A 87 75.81 -13.52 2.98
CA ALA A 87 75.17 -14.11 1.80
C ALA A 87 74.22 -15.26 2.17
N GLN A 88 74.59 -16.07 3.16
CA GLN A 88 73.74 -17.12 3.70
C GLN A 88 72.49 -16.54 4.36
N LEU A 89 72.66 -15.56 5.26
CA LEU A 89 71.53 -14.88 5.90
C LEU A 89 70.57 -14.25 4.91
N ARG A 90 71.08 -13.56 3.87
CA ARG A 90 70.25 -12.97 2.83
C ARG A 90 69.42 -14.03 2.09
N ARG A 91 70.01 -15.18 1.79
CA ARG A 91 69.31 -16.31 1.14
C ARG A 91 68.24 -16.91 2.05
N ASP A 92 68.58 -17.16 3.31
CA ASP A 92 67.67 -17.80 4.25
C ASP A 92 66.51 -16.87 4.62
N TYR A 93 66.76 -15.59 4.83
CA TYR A 93 65.71 -14.59 5.02
C TYR A 93 64.79 -14.49 3.80
N ALA A 94 65.35 -14.46 2.59
CA ALA A 94 64.55 -14.44 1.36
C ALA A 94 63.66 -15.68 1.22
N LYS A 95 64.12 -16.86 1.66
CA LYS A 95 63.31 -18.09 1.70
C LYS A 95 62.19 -17.98 2.73
N GLN A 96 62.51 -17.60 3.96
CA GLN A 96 61.52 -17.45 5.05
C GLN A 96 60.42 -16.47 4.65
N VAL A 97 60.78 -15.29 4.13
CA VAL A 97 59.79 -14.30 3.68
C VAL A 97 58.96 -14.83 2.51
N LYS A 98 59.54 -15.64 1.62
CA LYS A 98 58.80 -16.27 0.51
C LYS A 98 57.79 -17.30 1.01
N GLU A 99 58.14 -18.08 2.03
CA GLU A 99 57.23 -19.04 2.69
C GLU A 99 56.08 -18.31 3.37
N VAL A 100 56.37 -17.31 4.21
CA VAL A 100 55.35 -16.49 4.87
C VAL A 100 54.40 -15.83 3.87
N ARG A 101 54.91 -15.32 2.72
CA ARG A 101 54.03 -14.77 1.68
C ARG A 101 53.10 -15.81 1.06
N LYS A 102 53.57 -17.05 0.87
CA LYS A 102 52.72 -18.13 0.33
C LYS A 102 51.61 -18.49 1.31
N GLU A 103 51.95 -18.63 2.60
CA GLU A 103 51.00 -18.91 3.67
C GLU A 103 49.94 -17.81 3.74
N TYR A 104 50.35 -16.55 3.76
CA TYR A 104 49.43 -15.41 3.77
C TYR A 104 48.48 -15.42 2.57
N ILE A 105 48.99 -15.70 1.36
CA ILE A 105 48.14 -15.79 0.16
C ILE A 105 47.08 -16.89 0.32
N GLN A 106 47.47 -18.05 0.85
CA GLN A 106 46.56 -19.17 1.08
C GLN A 106 45.50 -18.83 2.13
N GLU A 107 45.90 -18.23 3.25
CA GLU A 107 44.98 -17.80 4.31
C GLU A 107 43.95 -16.79 3.81
N VAL A 108 44.40 -15.79 3.05
CA VAL A 108 43.52 -14.78 2.45
C VAL A 108 42.53 -15.43 1.48
N GLU A 109 42.97 -16.39 0.66
CA GLU A 109 42.08 -17.09 -0.27
C GLU A 109 41.08 -18.00 0.48
N LEU A 110 41.49 -18.69 1.54
CA LEU A 110 40.59 -19.46 2.39
C LEU A 110 39.51 -18.58 3.02
N MET A 111 39.89 -17.41 3.56
CA MET A 111 38.93 -16.44 4.08
C MET A 111 37.96 -15.94 3.00
N ARG A 112 38.44 -15.72 1.77
CA ARG A 112 37.59 -15.33 0.64
C ARG A 112 36.58 -16.42 0.29
N LEU A 113 37.01 -17.68 0.21
CA LEU A 113 36.13 -18.81 -0.06
C LEU A 113 35.09 -19.00 1.04
N GLU A 114 35.47 -18.82 2.31
CA GLU A 114 34.53 -18.90 3.43
C GLU A 114 33.45 -17.81 3.34
N LYS A 115 33.84 -16.57 2.97
CA LYS A 115 32.88 -15.48 2.74
C LYS A 115 31.90 -15.83 1.63
N LEU A 116 32.38 -16.34 0.50
CA LEU A 116 31.52 -16.74 -0.62
C LEU A 116 30.50 -17.80 -0.20
N ARG A 117 30.94 -18.85 0.50
CA ARG A 117 30.02 -19.90 1.02
C ARG A 117 28.94 -19.32 1.94
N LYS A 118 29.32 -18.39 2.84
CA LYS A 118 28.38 -17.72 3.74
C LYS A 118 27.39 -16.84 2.99
N GLU A 119 27.84 -16.13 1.95
CA GLU A 119 26.99 -15.28 1.11
C GLU A 119 26.00 -16.10 0.28
N GLU A 120 26.45 -17.21 -0.32
CA GLU A 120 25.61 -18.15 -1.05
C GLU A 120 24.52 -18.73 -0.15
N ALA A 121 24.87 -19.25 1.03
CA ALA A 121 23.92 -19.77 1.99
C ALA A 121 22.86 -18.71 2.40
N ARG A 122 23.29 -17.47 2.64
CA ARG A 122 22.38 -16.36 2.95
C ARG A 122 21.45 -16.02 1.78
N LYS A 123 21.97 -16.02 0.56
CA LYS A 123 21.20 -15.73 -0.66
C LYS A 123 20.13 -16.80 -0.90
N GLU A 124 20.48 -18.07 -0.70
CA GLU A 124 19.53 -19.18 -0.84
C GLU A 124 18.46 -19.16 0.25
N ALA A 125 18.84 -18.96 1.51
CA ALA A 125 17.88 -18.82 2.61
C ALA A 125 16.89 -17.66 2.35
N LEU A 126 17.39 -16.52 1.88
CA LEU A 126 16.56 -15.38 1.52
C LEU A 126 15.62 -15.68 0.34
N ARG A 127 16.08 -16.46 -0.64
CA ARG A 127 15.24 -16.90 -1.77
C ARG A 127 14.07 -17.73 -1.28
N LEU A 128 14.31 -18.73 -0.44
CA LEU A 128 13.28 -19.60 0.12
C LEU A 128 12.24 -18.81 0.93
N GLN A 129 12.68 -17.94 1.84
CA GLN A 129 11.75 -17.07 2.60
C GLN A 129 10.91 -16.17 1.70
N ASN A 130 11.50 -15.65 0.62
CA ASN A 130 10.77 -14.84 -0.34
C ASN A 130 9.72 -15.64 -1.11
N GLU A 131 10.02 -16.89 -1.48
CA GLU A 131 9.08 -17.79 -2.13
C GLU A 131 7.91 -18.14 -1.20
N GLU A 132 8.19 -18.49 0.06
CA GLU A 132 7.17 -18.74 1.08
C GLU A 132 6.27 -17.52 1.28
N ARG A 133 6.85 -16.33 1.44
CA ARG A 133 6.09 -15.08 1.56
C ARG A 133 5.22 -14.82 0.33
N LYS A 134 5.70 -15.14 -0.87
CA LYS A 134 4.90 -15.00 -2.11
C LYS A 134 3.74 -16.00 -2.13
N ARG A 135 3.96 -17.26 -1.72
CA ARG A 135 2.91 -18.28 -1.61
C ARG A 135 1.82 -17.85 -0.64
N LEU A 136 2.18 -17.46 0.58
CA LEU A 136 1.24 -16.96 1.59
C LEU A 136 0.48 -15.71 1.09
N LYS A 137 1.16 -14.78 0.43
CA LYS A 137 0.51 -13.59 -0.15
C LYS A 137 -0.48 -13.95 -1.25
N ALA A 138 -0.18 -14.95 -2.08
CA ALA A 138 -1.07 -15.43 -3.14
C ALA A 138 -2.31 -16.13 -2.55
N GLU A 139 -2.13 -16.96 -1.51
CA GLU A 139 -3.24 -17.59 -0.80
C GLU A 139 -4.15 -16.54 -0.14
N ALA A 140 -3.56 -15.56 0.57
CA ALA A 140 -4.32 -14.45 1.14
C ALA A 140 -5.01 -13.56 0.09
N ALA A 141 -4.46 -13.48 -1.13
CA ALA A 141 -5.12 -12.79 -2.24
C ALA A 141 -6.33 -13.59 -2.77
N LYS A 142 -6.22 -14.92 -2.87
CA LYS A 142 -7.34 -15.80 -3.27
C LYS A 142 -8.49 -15.73 -2.27
N VAL A 143 -8.20 -15.80 -0.97
CA VAL A 143 -9.23 -15.67 0.08
C VAL A 143 -9.93 -14.31 -0.01
N ARG A 144 -9.18 -13.22 -0.21
CA ARG A 144 -9.78 -11.89 -0.39
C ARG A 144 -10.61 -11.76 -1.65
N ALA A 145 -10.23 -12.44 -2.74
CA ALA A 145 -11.03 -12.47 -3.96
C ALA A 145 -12.37 -13.18 -3.72
N GLN A 146 -12.36 -14.32 -3.03
CA GLN A 146 -13.58 -15.04 -2.65
C GLN A 146 -14.47 -14.19 -1.73
N GLN A 147 -13.89 -13.49 -0.76
CA GLN A 147 -14.65 -12.58 0.11
C GLN A 147 -15.34 -11.46 -0.68
N ARG A 148 -14.69 -10.91 -1.71
CA ARG A 148 -15.32 -9.89 -2.58
C ARG A 148 -16.46 -10.47 -3.39
N GLU A 149 -16.29 -11.68 -3.92
CA GLU A 149 -17.35 -12.37 -4.66
C GLU A 149 -18.57 -12.62 -3.77
N VAL A 150 -18.37 -13.11 -2.54
CA VAL A 150 -19.46 -13.29 -1.56
C VAL A 150 -20.13 -11.95 -1.25
N ALA A 151 -19.36 -10.89 -1.00
CA ALA A 151 -19.93 -9.56 -0.72
C ALA A 151 -20.75 -9.02 -1.90
N GLU A 152 -20.32 -9.26 -3.15
CA GLU A 152 -21.09 -8.89 -4.33
C GLU A 152 -22.41 -9.69 -4.45
N GLN A 153 -22.38 -10.99 -4.12
CA GLN A 153 -23.58 -11.82 -4.11
C GLN A 153 -24.57 -11.36 -3.04
N GLU A 154 -24.09 -11.09 -1.83
CA GLU A 154 -24.90 -10.53 -0.75
C GLU A 154 -25.52 -9.19 -1.16
N PHE A 155 -24.75 -8.30 -1.78
CA PHE A 155 -25.25 -7.03 -2.30
C PHE A 155 -26.36 -7.20 -3.35
N ARG A 156 -26.25 -8.20 -4.24
CA ARG A 156 -27.32 -8.50 -5.21
C ARG A 156 -28.57 -9.02 -4.51
N GLN A 157 -28.42 -9.86 -3.50
CA GLN A 157 -29.55 -10.39 -2.74
C GLN A 157 -30.29 -9.27 -1.98
N THR A 158 -29.56 -8.34 -1.35
CA THR A 158 -30.19 -7.19 -0.67
C THR A 158 -30.94 -6.30 -1.64
N LEU A 159 -30.39 -6.03 -2.83
CA LEU A 159 -31.10 -5.28 -3.87
C LEU A 159 -32.41 -5.95 -4.32
N LEU A 160 -32.44 -7.28 -4.43
CA LEU A 160 -33.67 -8.00 -4.78
C LEU A 160 -34.72 -7.91 -3.66
N LYS A 161 -34.30 -8.02 -2.39
CA LYS A 161 -35.18 -7.84 -1.22
C LYS A 161 -35.80 -6.44 -1.20
N GLU A 162 -34.98 -5.41 -1.32
CA GLU A 162 -35.42 -4.01 -1.38
C GLU A 162 -36.43 -3.75 -2.52
N ARG A 163 -36.20 -4.34 -3.70
CA ARG A 163 -37.15 -4.24 -4.82
C ARG A 163 -38.47 -4.93 -4.49
N ALA A 164 -38.44 -6.13 -3.89
CA ALA A 164 -39.65 -6.85 -3.49
C ALA A 164 -40.45 -6.08 -2.44
N GLU A 165 -39.79 -5.54 -1.41
CA GLU A 165 -40.42 -4.72 -0.36
C GLU A 165 -41.09 -3.48 -0.95
N LYS A 166 -40.43 -2.79 -1.89
CA LYS A 166 -41.03 -1.65 -2.58
C LYS A 166 -42.26 -2.04 -3.40
N LEU A 167 -42.22 -3.18 -4.09
CA LEU A 167 -43.37 -3.69 -4.85
C LEU A 167 -44.55 -4.02 -3.94
N GLU A 168 -44.30 -4.69 -2.82
CA GLU A 168 -45.36 -5.00 -1.84
C GLU A 168 -45.95 -3.74 -1.21
N ASN A 169 -45.11 -2.75 -0.87
CA ASN A 169 -45.58 -1.45 -0.40
C ASN A 169 -46.46 -0.73 -1.45
N TRP A 170 -46.09 -0.81 -2.73
CA TRP A 170 -46.89 -0.26 -3.83
C TRP A 170 -48.25 -0.94 -3.94
N LYS A 171 -48.29 -2.28 -3.90
CA LYS A 171 -49.55 -3.04 -3.90
C LYS A 171 -50.45 -2.67 -2.72
N MET A 172 -49.87 -2.54 -1.52
CA MET A 172 -50.62 -2.11 -0.33
C MET A 172 -51.21 -0.70 -0.54
N LYS A 173 -50.41 0.25 -1.03
CA LYS A 173 -50.88 1.62 -1.30
C LYS A 173 -51.94 1.68 -2.38
N GLU A 174 -51.88 0.80 -3.38
CA GLU A 174 -52.91 0.68 -4.41
C GLU A 174 -54.22 0.18 -3.81
N LYS A 175 -54.20 -0.91 -3.05
CA LYS A 175 -55.38 -1.41 -2.32
C LYS A 175 -56.00 -0.35 -1.41
N MET A 176 -55.19 0.33 -0.60
CA MET A 176 -55.66 1.43 0.25
C MET A 176 -56.30 2.58 -0.54
N ARG A 177 -55.80 2.88 -1.75
CA ARG A 177 -56.41 3.91 -2.61
C ARG A 177 -57.74 3.43 -3.19
N GLU A 178 -57.85 2.17 -3.59
CA GLU A 178 -59.09 1.58 -4.08
C GLU A 178 -60.16 1.50 -2.99
N GLU A 179 -59.80 1.07 -1.78
CA GLU A 179 -60.69 1.03 -0.61
C GLU A 179 -61.22 2.43 -0.29
N LYS A 180 -60.35 3.43 -0.18
CA LYS A 180 -60.78 4.83 0.03
C LYS A 180 -61.72 5.35 -1.06
N LYS A 181 -61.48 4.97 -2.33
CA LYS A 181 -62.40 5.32 -3.43
C LYS A 181 -63.75 4.64 -3.26
N LYS A 182 -63.78 3.36 -2.89
CA LYS A 182 -65.03 2.60 -2.64
C LYS A 182 -65.79 3.20 -1.47
N GLU A 183 -65.14 3.46 -0.33
CA GLU A 183 -65.73 4.10 0.85
C GLU A 183 -66.35 5.45 0.50
N LYS A 184 -65.62 6.30 -0.24
CA LYS A 184 -66.13 7.61 -0.70
C LYS A 184 -67.34 7.45 -1.61
N ASN A 185 -67.30 6.53 -2.58
CA ASN A 185 -68.41 6.26 -3.48
C ASN A 185 -69.64 5.71 -2.73
N GLU A 186 -69.44 4.83 -1.74
CA GLU A 186 -70.51 4.30 -0.92
C GLU A 186 -71.15 5.37 -0.04
N LEU A 187 -70.34 6.23 0.59
CA LEU A 187 -70.83 7.37 1.35
C LEU A 187 -71.65 8.30 0.46
N LEU A 188 -71.15 8.61 -0.74
CA LEU A 188 -71.85 9.46 -1.69
C LEU A 188 -73.16 8.83 -2.16
N ARG A 189 -73.19 7.51 -2.40
CA ARG A 189 -74.42 6.75 -2.73
C ARG A 189 -75.46 6.78 -1.61
N ARG A 190 -75.04 6.68 -0.33
CA ARG A 190 -75.93 6.78 0.84
C ARG A 190 -76.47 8.21 1.02
N GLN A 191 -75.65 9.23 0.76
CA GLN A 191 -76.10 10.62 0.80
C GLN A 191 -76.99 10.98 -0.38
N SER A 192 -76.69 10.49 -1.58
CA SER A 192 -77.46 10.79 -2.79
C SER A 192 -78.85 10.17 -2.77
N SER A 193 -79.07 9.08 -2.04
CA SER A 193 -80.44 8.55 -1.84
C SER A 193 -81.34 9.48 -1.02
N LEU A 194 -80.77 10.48 -0.34
CA LEU A 194 -81.51 11.55 0.34
C LEU A 194 -81.57 12.84 -0.48
N TRP A 195 -80.98 12.86 -1.69
CA TRP A 195 -81.06 14.03 -2.55
C TRP A 195 -82.48 14.15 -3.12
N ILE A 196 -83.03 15.33 -2.95
CA ILE A 196 -84.39 15.66 -3.36
C ILE A 196 -84.32 16.19 -4.79
N ASN A 197 -85.13 15.62 -5.68
CA ASN A 197 -85.20 16.12 -7.04
C ASN A 197 -85.88 17.50 -7.06
N GLU A 198 -85.53 18.34 -8.03
CA GLU A 198 -86.06 19.70 -8.17
C GLU A 198 -87.60 19.82 -8.08
N PRO A 199 -88.42 18.95 -8.74
CA PRO A 199 -89.88 19.01 -8.60
C PRO A 199 -90.42 18.53 -7.23
N GLU A 200 -89.60 17.86 -6.42
CA GLU A 200 -89.98 17.33 -5.10
C GLU A 200 -89.48 18.23 -3.95
N LEU A 201 -88.68 19.25 -4.27
CA LEU A 201 -88.01 20.12 -3.30
C LEU A 201 -88.98 20.98 -2.51
N GLU A 202 -89.94 21.62 -3.17
CA GLU A 202 -90.95 22.47 -2.53
C GLU A 202 -91.80 21.67 -1.52
N LYS A 203 -92.15 20.43 -1.86
CA LYS A 203 -92.92 19.53 -0.98
C LYS A 203 -92.14 19.17 0.28
N LYS A 204 -90.85 18.84 0.13
CA LYS A 204 -89.95 18.51 1.24
C LYS A 204 -89.66 19.70 2.16
N ILE A 205 -89.56 20.92 1.63
CA ILE A 205 -89.38 22.14 2.43
C ILE A 205 -90.59 22.37 3.35
N LEU A 206 -91.80 22.21 2.82
CA LEU A 206 -93.03 22.36 3.60
C LEU A 206 -93.13 21.29 4.69
N GLU A 207 -92.78 20.03 4.40
CA GLU A 207 -92.74 18.92 5.37
C GLU A 207 -91.79 19.24 6.54
N ALA A 208 -90.57 19.70 6.27
CA ALA A 208 -89.57 20.01 7.30
C ALA A 208 -89.95 21.21 8.20
N ILE A 209 -90.69 22.19 7.68
CA ILE A 209 -91.18 23.33 8.46
C ILE A 209 -92.27 22.89 9.45
N VAL A 210 -93.06 21.86 9.09
CA VAL A 210 -94.13 21.32 9.92
C VAL A 210 -93.57 20.33 10.96
N ASP A 211 -92.64 19.46 10.56
CA ASP A 211 -92.02 18.43 11.40
C ASP A 211 -90.80 18.96 12.18
N THR A 212 -90.99 20.00 12.99
CA THR A 212 -89.91 20.55 13.83
C THR A 212 -89.53 19.55 14.94
N THR A 213 -88.46 18.79 14.70
CA THR A 213 -87.82 17.95 15.72
C THR A 213 -86.88 18.82 16.57
N PRO A 214 -87.06 18.88 17.91
CA PRO A 214 -86.15 19.63 18.78
C PRO A 214 -84.81 18.88 18.89
N LEU A 215 -83.72 19.66 18.91
CA LEU A 215 -82.32 19.23 18.93
C LEU A 215 -81.96 18.27 20.08
#